data_AF-A0A1B1AD80-F1
#
_entry.id   AF-A0A1B1AD80-F1
#
_cell.length_a   1.000
_cell.length_b   1.000
_cell.length_c   1.000
_cell.angle_alpha   90.00
_cell.angle_beta   90.00
_cell.angle_gamma   90.00
#
_symmetry.space_group_name_H-M   'P 1'
#
loop_
_entity.id
_entity.type
_entity.pdbx_description
1 polymer ?
#
loop_
_entity_poly.entity_id
_entity_poly.type
_entity_poly.pdbx_seq_one_letter_code
_entity_poly.pdbx_strand_id
1 'polypeptide(L)'
;MLEALIQVVGLWFLVAVALEAAAVFVEQWGASRSPDDEAPKQHRALALLALVLTMLTPGLLLAHGFLATQDADQTVRVIAMGLPIGAVLLGALLGAIVGAGARGAAPLMRKLALPLDVVAFFVTAFAVLGSIQMLIAAGA
;
A
#
# COMPACT_ATOMS: atom_id res chain seq x y z
N MET A 1 0.63 5.74 -22.66
CA MET A 1 -0.19 5.21 -21.54
C MET A 1 0.36 5.65 -20.19
N LEU A 2 1.62 5.35 -19.84
CA LEU A 2 2.23 5.81 -18.59
C LEU A 2 2.22 7.34 -18.41
N GLU A 3 2.56 8.09 -19.47
CA GLU A 3 2.52 9.56 -19.43
C GLU A 3 1.11 10.10 -19.13
N ALA A 4 0.08 9.59 -19.83
CA ALA A 4 -1.32 9.95 -19.58
C ALA A 4 -1.76 9.61 -18.15
N LEU A 5 -1.31 8.47 -17.63
CA LEU A 5 -1.58 8.09 -16.24
C LEU A 5 -0.92 9.10 -15.28
N ILE A 6 0.36 9.42 -15.46
CA ILE A 6 1.07 10.41 -14.62
C ILE A 6 0.40 11.79 -14.68
N GLN A 7 -0.08 12.21 -15.85
CA GLN A 7 -0.77 13.48 -16.00
C GLN A 7 -2.11 13.51 -15.23
N VAL A 8 -2.80 12.38 -15.13
CA VAL A 8 -4.13 12.29 -14.51
C VAL A 8 -4.06 12.02 -13.01
N VAL A 9 -3.34 10.97 -12.58
CA VAL A 9 -3.26 10.57 -11.16
C VAL A 9 -2.01 11.11 -10.45
N GLY A 10 -1.08 11.72 -11.19
CA GLY A 10 0.15 12.26 -10.61
C GLY A 10 1.27 11.21 -10.43
N LEU A 11 2.51 11.69 -10.43
CA LEU A 11 3.69 10.83 -10.21
C LEU A 11 3.69 10.21 -8.80
N TRP A 12 3.29 10.99 -7.79
CA TRP A 12 3.30 10.55 -6.39
C TRP A 12 2.32 9.43 -6.11
N PHE A 13 1.23 9.32 -6.87
CA PHE A 13 0.35 8.15 -6.82
C PHE A 13 1.10 6.87 -7.20
N LEU A 14 1.90 6.88 -8.27
CA LEU A 14 2.67 5.71 -8.67
C LEU A 14 3.76 5.35 -7.65
N VAL A 15 4.40 6.36 -7.06
CA VAL A 15 5.37 6.16 -5.98
C VAL A 15 4.69 5.53 -4.76
N ALA A 16 3.50 6.02 -4.39
CA ALA A 16 2.72 5.48 -3.28
C ALA A 16 2.29 4.02 -3.54
N VAL A 17 1.82 3.71 -4.75
CA VAL A 17 1.49 2.32 -5.16
C VAL A 17 2.72 1.39 -5.06
N ALA A 18 3.89 1.87 -5.49
CA ALA A 18 5.11 1.08 -5.40
C ALA A 18 5.57 0.85 -3.94
N LEU A 19 5.44 1.88 -3.09
CA LEU A 19 5.73 1.76 -1.66
C LEU A 19 4.75 0.83 -0.95
N GLU A 20 3.46 0.88 -1.32
CA GLU A 20 2.46 -0.04 -0.81
C GLU A 20 2.80 -1.49 -1.17
N ALA A 21 3.18 -1.76 -2.42
CA ALA A 21 3.64 -3.10 -2.81
C ALA A 21 4.84 -3.56 -1.97
N ALA A 22 5.79 -2.66 -1.71
CA ALA A 22 6.96 -2.96 -0.89
C ALA A 22 6.62 -3.19 0.58
N ALA A 23 5.70 -2.40 1.14
CA ALA A 23 5.19 -2.54 2.51
C ALA A 23 4.54 -3.91 2.70
N VAL A 24 3.58 -4.26 1.84
CA VAL A 24 2.91 -5.55 1.85
C VAL A 24 3.89 -6.71 1.63
N PHE A 25 4.89 -6.53 0.75
CA PHE A 25 5.94 -7.53 0.56
C PHE A 25 6.73 -7.80 1.84
N VAL A 26 7.20 -6.76 2.52
CA VAL A 26 7.95 -6.88 3.77
C VAL A 26 7.08 -7.48 4.88
N GLU A 27 5.80 -7.10 4.95
CA GLU A 27 4.84 -7.66 5.89
C GLU A 27 4.69 -9.18 5.69
N GLN A 28 4.40 -9.63 4.46
CA GLN A 28 4.21 -11.06 4.18
C GLN A 28 5.50 -11.87 4.33
N TRP A 29 6.67 -11.30 4.01
CA TRP A 29 7.94 -11.95 4.31
C TRP A 29 8.12 -12.10 5.83
N GLY A 30 7.91 -11.03 6.61
CA GLY A 30 8.03 -11.06 8.08
C GLY A 30 6.97 -11.94 8.78
N ALA A 31 5.87 -12.24 8.10
CA ALA A 31 4.81 -13.13 8.56
C ALA A 31 5.17 -14.62 8.42
N SER A 32 6.18 -14.98 7.62
CA SER A 32 6.70 -16.35 7.60
C SER A 32 7.23 -16.74 8.99
N ARG A 33 6.78 -17.89 9.50
CA ARG A 33 7.13 -18.42 10.83
C ARG A 33 7.51 -19.89 10.72
N SER A 34 8.48 -20.30 11.51
CA SER A 34 8.70 -21.71 11.81
C SER A 34 7.76 -22.15 12.95
N PRO A 35 7.38 -23.44 13.06
CA PRO A 35 6.60 -23.95 14.18
C PRO A 35 7.24 -23.69 15.55
N ASP A 36 8.56 -23.49 15.57
CA ASP A 36 9.38 -23.31 16.77
C ASP A 36 9.53 -21.85 17.20
N ASP A 37 9.01 -20.89 16.41
CA ASP A 37 9.08 -19.47 16.75
C ASP A 37 8.04 -19.13 17.82
N GLU A 38 8.47 -18.88 19.07
CA GLU A 38 7.61 -18.31 20.11
C GLU A 38 6.91 -17.04 19.60
N ALA A 39 5.61 -16.93 19.82
CA ALA A 39 4.85 -15.75 19.43
C ALA A 39 5.43 -14.52 20.15
N PRO A 40 5.98 -13.53 19.43
CA PRO A 40 6.45 -12.32 20.08
C PRO A 40 5.26 -11.62 20.76
N LYS A 41 5.47 -11.12 21.97
CA LYS A 41 4.51 -10.25 22.68
C LYS A 41 4.33 -8.95 21.89
N GLN A 42 3.49 -8.96 20.87
CA GLN A 42 3.17 -7.77 20.09
C GLN A 42 2.38 -6.80 20.97
N HIS A 43 2.86 -5.56 21.05
CA HIS A 43 2.11 -4.47 21.68
C HIS A 43 0.82 -4.25 20.89
N ARG A 44 -0.34 -4.50 21.53
CA ARG A 44 -1.67 -4.45 20.91
C ARG A 44 -1.94 -3.17 20.11
N ALA A 45 -1.44 -2.03 20.59
CA ALA A 45 -1.59 -0.74 19.91
C ALA A 45 -0.87 -0.70 18.54
N LEU A 46 0.33 -1.28 18.44
CA LEU A 46 1.10 -1.31 17.19
C LEU A 46 0.47 -2.26 16.16
N ALA A 47 -0.10 -3.37 16.62
CA ALA A 47 -0.82 -4.29 15.75
C ALA A 47 -2.11 -3.67 15.19
N LEU A 48 -2.84 -2.91 16.02
CA LEU A 48 -4.00 -2.14 15.58
C LEU A 48 -3.60 -1.05 14.58
N LEU A 49 -2.49 -0.33 14.81
CA LEU A 49 -2.01 0.67 13.87
C LEU A 49 -1.67 0.03 12.52
N ALA A 50 -0.92 -1.08 12.50
CA ALA A 50 -0.60 -1.80 11.26
C ALA A 50 -1.87 -2.23 10.50
N LEU A 51 -2.87 -2.77 11.21
CA LEU A 51 -4.16 -3.14 10.62
C LEU A 51 -4.87 -1.93 9.99
N VAL A 52 -4.85 -0.78 10.65
CA VAL A 52 -5.47 0.44 10.10
C VAL A 52 -4.72 0.89 8.86
N LEU A 53 -3.40 0.95 8.88
CA LEU A 53 -2.59 1.42 7.75
C LEU A 53 -2.72 0.51 6.51
N THR A 54 -2.71 -0.81 6.72
CA THR A 54 -2.89 -1.80 5.64
C THR A 54 -4.27 -1.75 4.99
N MET A 55 -5.30 -1.31 5.70
CA MET A 55 -6.62 -1.07 5.10
C MET A 55 -6.73 0.31 4.44
N LEU A 56 -6.21 1.35 5.10
CA LEU A 56 -6.46 2.74 4.73
C LEU A 56 -5.62 3.16 3.53
N THR A 57 -4.36 2.72 3.43
CA THR A 57 -3.45 3.08 2.35
C THR A 57 -3.97 2.65 0.96
N PRO A 58 -4.29 1.37 0.71
CA PRO A 58 -4.83 0.97 -0.60
C PRO A 58 -6.23 1.56 -0.84
N GLY A 59 -7.04 1.75 0.22
CA GLY A 59 -8.34 2.40 0.12
C GLY A 59 -8.25 3.85 -0.37
N LEU A 60 -7.31 4.64 0.15
CA LEU A 60 -7.05 6.01 -0.29
C LEU A 60 -6.56 6.05 -1.75
N LEU A 61 -5.66 5.14 -2.13
CA LEU A 61 -5.17 5.05 -3.51
C LEU A 61 -6.30 4.72 -4.49
N LEU A 62 -7.19 3.79 -4.13
CA LEU A 62 -8.37 3.46 -4.94
C LEU A 62 -9.32 4.65 -5.09
N ALA A 63 -9.62 5.33 -3.98
CA ALA A 63 -10.49 6.51 -3.99
C ALA A 63 -9.90 7.62 -4.87
N HIS A 64 -8.60 7.90 -4.71
CA HIS A 64 -7.90 8.88 -5.54
C HIS A 64 -7.90 8.48 -7.02
N GLY A 65 -7.55 7.23 -7.34
CA GLY A 65 -7.55 6.73 -8.72
C GLY A 65 -8.92 6.86 -9.39
N PHE A 66 -10.01 6.61 -8.64
CA PHE A 66 -11.38 6.82 -9.13
C PHE A 66 -11.70 8.30 -9.36
N LEU A 67 -11.40 9.17 -8.38
CA LEU A 67 -11.73 10.60 -8.45
C LEU A 67 -10.93 11.33 -9.52
N ALA A 68 -9.63 11.04 -9.63
CA ALA A 68 -8.75 11.68 -10.60
C ALA A 68 -9.08 11.28 -12.05
N THR A 69 -9.71 10.12 -12.28
CA THR A 69 -9.99 9.59 -13.62
C THR A 69 -11.45 9.69 -14.04
N GLN A 70 -12.28 10.51 -13.36
CA GLN A 70 -13.71 10.63 -13.67
C GLN A 70 -14.00 11.02 -15.13
N ASP A 71 -13.20 11.94 -15.67
CA ASP A 71 -13.33 12.45 -17.04
C ASP A 71 -12.30 11.85 -18.01
N ALA A 72 -11.52 10.86 -17.57
CA ALA A 72 -10.47 10.23 -18.38
C ALA A 72 -11.02 9.07 -19.22
N ASP A 73 -10.24 8.62 -20.21
CA ASP A 73 -10.55 7.41 -20.97
C ASP A 73 -10.72 6.19 -20.05
N GLN A 74 -11.65 5.29 -20.41
CA GLN A 74 -11.96 4.09 -19.63
C GLN A 74 -10.72 3.24 -19.33
N THR A 75 -9.78 3.16 -20.26
CA THR A 75 -8.54 2.40 -20.10
C THR A 75 -7.67 2.98 -18.99
N VAL A 76 -7.54 4.32 -18.94
CA VAL A 76 -6.76 5.02 -17.91
C VAL A 76 -7.38 4.81 -16.54
N ARG A 77 -8.71 4.90 -16.45
CA ARG A 77 -9.45 4.64 -15.21
C ARG A 77 -9.27 3.21 -14.70
N VAL A 78 -9.39 2.22 -15.58
CA VAL A 78 -9.19 0.80 -15.21
C VAL A 78 -7.77 0.57 -14.70
N ILE A 79 -6.75 1.16 -15.35
CA ILE A 79 -5.36 1.02 -14.90
C ILE A 79 -5.14 1.71 -13.55
N ALA A 80 -5.64 2.94 -13.38
CA ALA A 80 -5.51 3.69 -12.13
C ALA A 80 -6.14 2.97 -10.94
N MET A 81 -7.33 2.39 -11.13
CA MET A 81 -8.00 1.63 -10.07
C MET A 81 -7.41 0.22 -9.89
N GLY A 82 -6.89 -0.40 -10.95
CA GLY A 82 -6.30 -1.73 -10.90
C GLY A 82 -4.91 -1.76 -10.25
N LEU A 83 -4.15 -0.67 -10.37
CA LEU A 83 -2.77 -0.59 -9.88
C LEU A 83 -2.61 -0.84 -8.37
N PRO A 84 -3.38 -0.19 -7.47
CA PRO A 84 -3.29 -0.46 -6.04
C PRO A 84 -3.64 -1.91 -5.69
N ILE A 85 -4.65 -2.49 -6.35
CA ILE A 85 -5.05 -3.89 -6.14
C ILE A 85 -3.92 -4.83 -6.58
N GLY A 86 -3.39 -4.60 -7.79
CA GLY A 86 -2.27 -5.36 -8.33
C GLY A 86 -1.03 -5.26 -7.45
N ALA A 87 -0.73 -4.07 -6.94
CA ALA A 87 0.40 -3.82 -6.04
C ALA A 87 0.30 -4.61 -4.74
N VAL A 88 -0.87 -4.59 -4.07
CA VAL A 88 -1.10 -5.38 -2.85
C VAL A 88 -0.97 -6.87 -3.14
N LEU A 89 -1.61 -7.37 -4.21
CA LEU A 89 -1.56 -8.79 -4.56
C LEU A 89 -0.14 -9.25 -4.91
N LEU A 90 0.59 -8.47 -5.72
CA LEU A 90 1.97 -8.78 -6.10
C LEU A 90 2.91 -8.70 -4.90
N GLY A 91 2.81 -7.65 -4.10
CA GLY A 91 3.58 -7.52 -2.86
C GLY A 91 3.34 -8.72 -1.94
N ALA A 92 2.08 -9.08 -1.73
CA ALA A 92 1.72 -10.17 -0.85
C ALA A 92 2.24 -11.53 -1.35
N LEU A 93 2.03 -11.82 -2.65
CA LEU A 93 2.48 -13.06 -3.26
C LEU A 93 4.01 -13.20 -3.22
N LEU A 94 4.73 -12.15 -3.64
CA LEU A 94 6.18 -12.16 -3.64
C LEU A 94 6.74 -12.25 -2.22
N GLY A 95 6.15 -11.53 -1.27
CA GLY A 95 6.55 -11.55 0.14
C GLY A 95 6.36 -12.94 0.75
N ALA A 96 5.25 -13.62 0.44
CA ALA A 96 5.01 -14.98 0.89
C ALA A 96 6.00 -15.99 0.28
N ILE A 97 6.28 -15.89 -1.03
CA ILE A 97 7.24 -16.75 -1.73
C ILE A 97 8.65 -16.56 -1.14
N VAL A 98 9.10 -15.31 -1.03
CA VAL A 98 10.42 -14.99 -0.49
C VAL A 98 10.50 -15.37 0.99
N GLY A 99 9.45 -15.12 1.78
CA GLY A 99 9.39 -15.53 3.17
C GLY A 99 9.46 -17.04 3.37
N ALA A 100 8.84 -17.81 2.48
CA ALA A 100 8.94 -19.26 2.53
C ALA A 100 10.39 -19.76 2.31
N GLY A 101 11.15 -19.11 1.40
CA GLY A 101 12.52 -19.47 1.05
C GLY A 101 13.62 -18.85 1.93
N ALA A 102 13.39 -17.66 2.49
CA ALA A 102 14.37 -16.85 3.24
C ALA A 102 13.88 -16.55 4.67
N ARG A 103 13.40 -17.58 5.38
CA ARG A 103 12.83 -17.48 6.73
C ARG A 103 13.78 -16.85 7.76
N GLY A 104 15.10 -17.03 7.59
CA GLY A 104 16.10 -16.46 8.49
C GLY A 104 16.05 -14.92 8.60
N ALA A 105 15.51 -14.23 7.60
CA ALA A 105 15.34 -12.78 7.60
C ALA A 105 13.97 -12.32 8.14
N ALA A 106 13.03 -13.22 8.44
CA ALA A 106 11.69 -12.88 8.88
C ALA A 106 11.64 -11.97 10.13
N PRO A 107 12.51 -12.15 11.16
CA PRO A 107 12.52 -11.24 12.31
C PRO A 107 12.91 -9.80 11.96
N LEU A 108 13.80 -9.61 10.98
CA LEU A 108 14.20 -8.29 10.49
C LEU A 108 13.04 -7.65 9.73
N MET A 109 12.43 -8.39 8.80
CA MET A 109 11.30 -7.90 8.00
C MET A 109 10.12 -7.50 8.88
N ARG A 110 9.83 -8.28 9.93
CA ARG A 110 8.79 -7.94 10.91
C ARG A 110 9.04 -6.61 11.64
N LYS A 111 10.30 -6.24 11.86
CA LYS A 111 10.66 -4.94 12.44
C LYS A 111 10.52 -3.79 11.42
N LEU A 112 10.66 -4.08 10.13
CA LEU A 112 10.57 -3.10 9.05
C LEU A 112 9.14 -2.90 8.54
N ALA A 113 8.24 -3.86 8.73
CA ALA A 113 6.86 -3.82 8.24
C ALA A 113 6.14 -2.53 8.66
N LEU A 114 6.00 -2.28 9.97
CA LEU A 114 5.28 -1.10 10.46
C LEU A 114 5.93 0.23 10.02
N PRO A 115 7.26 0.44 10.13
CA PRO A 115 7.88 1.63 9.57
C PRO A 115 7.59 1.83 8.08
N LEU A 116 7.57 0.76 7.29
CA LEU A 116 7.31 0.83 5.86
C LEU A 116 5.83 1.13 5.57
N ASP A 117 4.90 0.56 6.33
CA ASP A 117 3.47 0.91 6.28
C ASP A 117 3.24 2.39 6.58
N VAL A 118 3.93 2.92 7.60
CA VAL A 118 3.84 4.34 7.96
C VAL A 118 4.37 5.23 6.84
N VAL A 119 5.50 4.87 6.22
CA VAL A 119 6.06 5.61 5.08
C VAL A 119 5.12 5.56 3.87
N ALA A 120 4.62 4.37 3.52
CA ALA A 120 3.67 4.18 2.42
C ALA A 120 2.40 5.01 2.66
N PHE A 121 1.91 5.03 3.89
CA PHE A 121 0.76 5.84 4.29
C PHE A 121 1.02 7.33 4.13
N PHE A 122 2.14 7.87 4.62
CA PHE A 122 2.43 9.30 4.50
C PHE A 122 2.60 9.75 3.04
N VAL A 123 3.28 8.94 2.23
CA VAL A 123 3.42 9.22 0.79
C VAL A 123 2.06 9.14 0.10
N THR A 124 1.21 8.19 0.48
CA THR A 124 -0.18 8.10 -0.02
C THR A 124 -0.98 9.34 0.38
N ALA A 125 -0.97 9.73 1.66
CA ALA A 125 -1.67 10.91 2.14
C ALA A 125 -1.24 12.18 1.39
N PHE A 126 0.05 12.31 1.09
CA PHE A 126 0.59 13.38 0.25
C PHE A 126 0.07 13.29 -1.20
N ALA A 127 0.12 12.10 -1.81
CA ALA A 127 -0.32 11.89 -3.19
C ALA A 127 -1.82 12.21 -3.38
N VAL A 128 -2.66 11.87 -2.40
CA VAL A 128 -4.12 12.03 -2.49
C VAL A 128 -4.65 13.35 -1.94
N LEU A 129 -3.77 14.23 -1.45
CA LEU A 129 -4.14 15.47 -0.75
C LEU A 129 -5.10 16.34 -1.59
N GLY A 130 -4.85 16.47 -2.89
CA GLY A 130 -5.72 17.22 -3.80
C GLY A 130 -7.13 16.64 -3.88
N SER A 131 -7.27 15.31 -3.92
CA SER A 131 -8.58 14.65 -3.91
C SER A 131 -9.32 14.81 -2.59
N ILE A 132 -8.61 14.78 -1.46
CA ILE A 132 -9.19 15.05 -0.14
C ILE A 132 -9.75 16.47 -0.09
N GLN A 133 -8.98 17.45 -0.56
CA GLN A 133 -9.43 18.85 -0.60
C GLN A 133 -10.67 19.05 -1.49
N MET A 134 -10.72 18.39 -2.65
CA MET A 134 -11.91 18.41 -3.51
C MET A 134 -13.15 17.85 -2.81
N LEU A 135 -13.02 16.71 -2.11
CA LEU A 135 -14.14 16.13 -1.37
C LEU A 135 -14.61 17.02 -0.22
N ILE A 136 -13.69 17.64 0.51
CA ILE A 136 -14.02 18.58 1.60
C ILE A 136 -14.77 19.80 1.03
N ALA A 137 -14.31 20.35 -0.10
CA ALA A 137 -14.94 21.49 -0.74
C ALA A 137 -16.33 21.16 -1.32
N ALA A 138 -16.55 19.93 -1.81
CA ALA A 138 -17.83 19.49 -2.34
C ALA A 138 -18.89 19.18 -1.26
N GLY A 139 -18.45 18.97 -0.01
CA GLY A 139 -19.32 18.70 1.14
C GLY A 139 -19.60 19.90 2.05
N ALA A 140 -19.01 21.08 1.75
CA ALA A 140 -19.21 22.35 2.43
C ALA A 140 -20.19 23.24 1.65
#